data_AF-A0A914MM47-F1
#
_entry.id   AF-A0A914MM47-F1
#
_cell.length_a   1.000
_cell.length_b   1.000
_cell.length_c   1.000
_cell.angle_alpha   90.00
_cell.angle_beta   90.00
_cell.angle_gamma   90.00
#
_symmetry.space_group_name_H-M   'P 1'
#
loop_
_entity.id
_entity.type
_entity.pdbx_description
1 polymer ?
#
loop_
_entity_poly.entity_id
_entity_poly.type
_entity_poly.pdbx_seq_one_letter_code
_entity_poly.pdbx_strand_id
1 'polypeptide(L)'
;MKRKRIFQNFYLFFIFLLSTFAQQIQKPPITSLNNNTRQVRTDCSDAPTQVLKQTCLKLRQIDRKARQALTRRVDDIFPPSVPGSPVWLRPLPVSRNSRGQVAWNPYDCMTLQCLCPFFRGTMRDDGYCYLRNGRPLAIAYRKEYRMMTDDERERFHAAFNQLKFNGEYERFAREHQSVSQGGAHSGPGFFPWHREFIKRMEIALRLIDPSVALPYWDSVLDVYLPDPRDSIIFSPLFAGEIDMNGFVVNGPFAFWNTIEGRNTVWR
;
A
#
# COMPACT_ATOMS: atom_id res chain seq x y z
N MET A 1 -12.14 -34.22 0.25
CA MET A 1 -10.72 -34.02 0.61
C MET A 1 -9.85 -34.06 -0.66
N LYS A 2 -9.79 -32.99 -1.46
CA LYS A 2 -8.89 -32.89 -2.62
C LYS A 2 -8.42 -31.44 -2.82
N ARG A 3 -7.15 -31.22 -2.41
CA ARG A 3 -6.14 -30.27 -2.92
C ARG A 3 -6.55 -28.80 -3.11
N LYS A 4 -6.37 -28.01 -2.04
CA LYS A 4 -6.00 -26.58 -2.11
C LYS A 4 -4.65 -26.47 -2.83
N ARG A 5 -4.65 -26.22 -4.15
CA ARG A 5 -3.43 -25.93 -4.91
C ARG A 5 -3.14 -24.43 -4.87
N ILE A 6 -2.18 -24.11 -4.01
CA ILE A 6 -1.15 -23.06 -4.10
C ILE A 6 -1.26 -22.18 -5.37
N PHE A 7 -1.79 -20.97 -5.20
CA PHE A 7 -1.53 -19.83 -6.09
C PHE A 7 -0.24 -19.15 -5.62
N GLN A 8 0.91 -19.65 -6.06
CA GLN A 8 2.22 -19.02 -5.91
C GLN A 8 2.71 -18.60 -7.29
N ASN A 9 2.18 -17.49 -7.81
CA ASN A 9 2.83 -16.71 -8.85
C ASN A 9 2.78 -15.26 -8.40
N PHE A 10 3.96 -14.65 -8.35
CA PHE A 10 4.32 -13.41 -7.65
C PHE A 10 3.50 -12.16 -7.98
N TYR A 11 2.63 -12.24 -8.97
CA TYR A 11 1.70 -11.20 -9.38
C TYR A 11 0.49 -11.04 -8.46
N LEU A 12 0.05 -12.12 -7.83
CA LEU A 12 -1.09 -12.07 -6.90
C LEU A 12 -0.70 -11.57 -5.50
N PHE A 13 0.60 -11.45 -5.20
CA PHE A 13 1.03 -11.06 -3.85
C PHE A 13 1.02 -9.55 -3.58
N PHE A 14 0.96 -8.71 -4.61
CA PHE A 14 0.71 -7.27 -4.45
C PHE A 14 -0.75 -6.89 -4.21
N ILE A 15 -1.59 -7.92 -4.06
CA ILE A 15 -3.05 -7.84 -4.10
C ILE A 15 -3.70 -8.63 -2.96
N PHE A 16 -3.01 -9.61 -2.39
CA PHE A 16 -3.52 -10.44 -1.29
C PHE A 16 -2.81 -10.13 0.03
N LEU A 17 -3.20 -9.04 0.70
CA LEU A 17 -2.79 -8.79 2.09
C LEU A 17 -3.91 -8.91 3.14
N LEU A 18 -5.14 -9.31 2.78
CA LEU A 18 -6.21 -9.56 3.77
C LEU A 18 -7.21 -10.65 3.33
N SER A 19 -6.81 -11.91 3.21
CA SER A 19 -7.80 -12.99 3.05
C SER A 19 -7.50 -14.31 3.80
N THR A 20 -6.79 -14.26 4.93
CA THR A 20 -6.66 -15.43 5.82
C THR A 20 -7.02 -15.17 7.28
N PHE A 21 -7.76 -14.08 7.57
CA PHE A 21 -8.36 -13.83 8.89
C PHE A 21 -9.83 -13.36 8.84
N ALA A 22 -10.59 -13.79 7.82
CA ALA A 22 -12.00 -13.42 7.66
C ALA A 22 -12.99 -14.60 7.75
N GLN A 23 -12.57 -15.79 8.19
CA GLN A 23 -13.43 -16.98 8.21
C GLN A 23 -13.94 -17.43 9.60
N GLN A 24 -13.94 -16.57 10.62
CA GLN A 24 -14.49 -16.97 11.93
C GLN A 24 -15.30 -15.90 12.68
N ILE A 25 -15.96 -14.99 11.99
CA ILE A 25 -17.04 -14.19 12.59
C ILE A 25 -18.30 -14.41 11.76
N GLN A 26 -19.11 -15.41 12.14
CA GLN A 26 -20.51 -15.44 11.77
C GLN A 26 -21.15 -14.15 12.30
N LYS A 27 -21.47 -13.22 11.39
CA LYS A 27 -22.28 -12.05 11.74
C LYS A 27 -23.75 -12.50 11.82
N PRO A 28 -24.51 -12.11 12.85
CA PRO A 28 -25.95 -12.32 12.89
C PRO A 28 -26.67 -11.52 11.78
N PRO A 29 -27.89 -11.90 11.40
CA PRO A 29 -28.59 -11.34 10.24
C PRO A 29 -28.86 -9.83 10.41
N ILE A 30 -28.64 -9.10 9.32
CA ILE A 30 -28.78 -7.65 9.23
C ILE A 30 -30.26 -7.31 9.06
N THR A 31 -30.88 -6.70 10.07
CA THR A 31 -32.07 -5.87 9.88
C THR A 31 -31.66 -4.52 9.28
N SER A 32 -32.52 -4.00 8.38
CA SER A 32 -32.30 -2.88 7.46
C SER A 32 -31.47 -1.71 8.02
N LEU A 33 -30.40 -1.34 7.31
CA LEU A 33 -29.61 -0.14 7.62
C LEU A 33 -29.82 0.94 6.55
N ASN A 34 -30.35 2.08 7.00
CA ASN A 34 -30.47 3.31 6.25
C ASN A 34 -29.11 3.85 5.78
N ASN A 35 -29.12 4.40 4.56
CA ASN A 35 -28.02 5.13 3.93
C ASN A 35 -27.61 6.34 4.78
N ASN A 36 -26.48 6.22 5.48
CA ASN A 36 -25.64 7.36 5.80
C ASN A 36 -24.21 6.86 6.01
N THR A 37 -23.28 7.47 5.27
CA THR A 37 -21.82 7.28 5.33
C THR A 37 -21.35 6.91 6.74
N ARG A 38 -20.89 5.67 6.92
CA ARG A 38 -20.44 5.13 8.20
C ARG A 38 -19.06 5.70 8.54
N GLN A 39 -19.00 7.00 8.86
CA GLN A 39 -17.87 7.54 9.61
C GLN A 39 -17.82 6.85 10.97
N VAL A 40 -16.65 6.39 11.39
CA VAL A 40 -16.43 5.88 12.74
C VAL A 40 -16.83 7.00 13.71
N ARG A 41 -17.93 6.80 14.45
CA ARG A 41 -18.44 7.81 15.38
C ARG A 41 -17.38 8.09 16.44
N THR A 42 -17.10 9.37 16.67
CA THR A 42 -16.02 9.81 17.56
C THR A 42 -16.34 9.67 19.05
N ASP A 43 -17.54 9.23 19.40
CA ASP A 43 -18.14 9.31 20.74
C ASP A 43 -18.26 7.95 21.47
N CYS A 44 -17.78 6.85 20.86
CA CYS A 44 -17.87 5.48 21.40
C CYS A 44 -19.32 5.07 21.79
N SER A 45 -20.34 5.74 21.24
CA SER A 45 -21.75 5.55 21.59
C SER A 45 -22.33 4.23 21.10
N ASP A 46 -21.70 3.63 20.09
CA ASP A 46 -22.06 2.40 19.41
C ASP A 46 -21.44 1.14 20.03
N ALA A 47 -20.70 1.28 21.14
CA ALA A 47 -20.10 0.14 21.82
C ALA A 47 -21.18 -0.78 22.44
N PRO A 48 -21.18 -2.09 22.13
CA PRO A 48 -22.27 -2.99 22.50
C PRO A 48 -22.29 -3.38 23.97
N THR A 49 -21.21 -3.11 24.71
CA THR A 49 -21.12 -3.35 26.16
C THR A 49 -20.44 -2.20 26.87
N GLN A 50 -20.73 -2.03 28.16
CA GLN A 50 -20.09 -1.00 28.98
C GLN A 50 -18.57 -1.15 29.06
N VAL A 51 -18.06 -2.39 29.07
CA VAL A 51 -16.62 -2.68 29.08
C VAL A 51 -15.95 -2.22 27.78
N LEU A 52 -16.57 -2.50 26.63
CA LEU A 52 -16.07 -2.05 25.34
C LEU A 52 -16.15 -0.52 25.21
N LYS A 53 -17.21 0.10 25.74
CA LYS A 53 -17.35 1.56 25.81
C LYS A 53 -16.21 2.19 26.60
N GLN A 54 -15.93 1.68 27.80
CA GLN A 54 -14.81 2.14 28.63
C GLN A 54 -13.46 1.94 27.96
N THR A 55 -13.25 0.80 27.29
CA THR A 55 -12.02 0.51 26.55
C THR A 55 -11.84 1.49 25.39
N CYS A 56 -12.90 1.73 24.61
CA CYS A 56 -12.91 2.73 23.54
C CYS A 56 -12.53 4.11 24.09
N LEU A 57 -13.20 4.57 25.16
CA LEU A 57 -12.91 5.87 25.78
C LEU A 57 -11.46 5.98 26.26
N LYS A 58 -10.91 4.93 26.89
CA LYS A 58 -9.49 4.89 27.30
C LYS A 58 -8.56 5.01 26.10
N LEU A 59 -8.77 4.22 25.05
CA LEU A 59 -7.97 4.27 23.82
C LEU A 59 -8.05 5.64 23.15
N ARG A 60 -9.23 6.28 23.14
CA ARG A 60 -9.41 7.65 22.64
C ARG A 60 -8.67 8.67 23.50
N GLN A 61 -8.71 8.53 24.82
CA GLN A 61 -7.95 9.39 25.73
C GLN A 61 -6.44 9.26 25.49
N ILE A 62 -5.93 8.04 25.31
CA ILE A 62 -4.53 7.77 24.98
C ILE A 62 -4.17 8.41 23.62
N ASP A 63 -4.98 8.20 22.58
CA ASP A 63 -4.77 8.81 21.25
C ASP A 63 -4.74 10.35 21.33
N ARG A 64 -5.71 10.96 22.02
CA ARG A 64 -5.76 12.43 22.21
C ARG A 64 -4.52 12.94 22.94
N LYS A 65 -4.12 12.29 24.04
CA LYS A 65 -2.93 12.69 24.81
C LYS A 65 -1.65 12.53 23.99
N ALA A 66 -1.50 11.44 23.23
CA ALA A 66 -0.36 11.22 22.36
C ALA A 66 -0.26 12.30 21.28
N ARG A 67 -1.38 12.63 20.61
CA ARG A 67 -1.43 13.72 19.62
C ARG A 67 -1.09 15.07 20.24
N GLN A 68 -1.67 15.40 21.39
CA GLN A 68 -1.39 16.67 22.09
C GLN A 68 0.07 16.79 22.53
N ALA A 69 0.67 15.70 23.02
CA ALA A 69 2.09 15.69 23.40
C ALA A 69 3.01 15.92 22.19
N LEU A 70 2.60 15.45 21.00
CA LEU A 70 3.32 15.69 19.74
C LEU A 70 3.14 17.12 19.20
N THR A 71 1.92 17.68 19.28
CA THR A 71 1.68 19.08 18.85
C THR A 71 2.50 20.10 19.65
N ARG A 72 2.93 19.75 20.86
CA ARG A 72 3.80 20.60 21.70
C ARG A 72 5.29 20.53 21.33
N ARG A 73 5.71 19.64 20.43
CA ARG A 73 7.08 19.62 19.88
C ARG A 73 7.12 20.62 18.71
N VAL A 74 7.49 21.85 19.03
CA VAL A 74 7.48 23.02 18.12
C VAL A 74 8.47 22.90 16.95
N ASP A 75 9.44 21.98 17.03
CA ASP A 75 10.51 21.80 16.02
C ASP A 75 10.20 20.76 14.91
N ASP A 76 9.07 20.07 15.02
CA ASP A 76 8.76 18.90 14.20
C ASP A 76 7.94 19.30 12.96
N ILE A 77 8.62 19.34 11.80
CA ILE A 77 8.03 19.69 10.51
C ILE A 77 7.16 18.54 9.99
N PHE A 78 5.89 18.81 9.71
CA PHE A 78 5.00 17.83 9.07
C PHE A 78 5.42 17.57 7.63
N PRO A 79 5.57 16.31 7.21
CA PRO A 79 5.94 16.02 5.83
C PRO A 79 4.85 16.52 4.86
N PRO A 80 5.23 17.08 3.70
CA PRO A 80 4.26 17.53 2.70
C PRO A 80 3.36 16.38 2.27
N SER A 81 2.09 16.66 2.02
CA SER A 81 1.13 15.69 1.50
C SER A 81 0.68 16.09 0.10
N VAL A 82 0.30 15.11 -0.74
CA VAL A 82 -0.19 15.38 -2.09
C VAL A 82 -1.50 16.21 -2.02
N PRO A 83 -1.70 17.20 -2.89
CA PRO A 83 -2.97 17.95 -2.97
C PRO A 83 -4.19 17.02 -3.10
N GLY A 84 -5.26 17.32 -2.37
CA GLY A 84 -6.47 16.49 -2.32
C GLY A 84 -6.39 15.29 -1.36
N SER A 85 -5.22 15.02 -0.76
CA SER A 85 -5.11 13.99 0.28
C SER A 85 -5.89 14.37 1.56
N PRO A 86 -6.60 13.43 2.19
CA PRO A 86 -7.32 13.70 3.44
C PRO A 86 -6.40 14.08 4.60
N VAL A 87 -6.76 15.11 5.37
CA VAL A 87 -5.98 15.62 6.50
C VAL A 87 -5.76 14.56 7.60
N TRP A 88 -6.73 13.65 7.80
CA TRP A 88 -6.63 12.58 8.81
C TRP A 88 -5.66 11.45 8.44
N LEU A 89 -5.15 11.42 7.20
CA LEU A 89 -4.12 10.48 6.74
C LEU A 89 -2.71 11.07 6.75
N ARG A 90 -2.55 12.32 7.22
CA ARG A 90 -1.23 12.93 7.41
C ARG A 90 -0.45 12.12 8.46
N PRO A 91 0.79 11.70 8.17
CA PRO A 91 1.56 10.98 9.17
C PRO A 91 2.01 11.91 10.29
N LEU A 92 2.53 11.28 11.34
CA LEU A 92 3.21 12.00 12.40
C LEU A 92 4.54 12.58 11.88
N PRO A 93 4.92 13.77 12.35
CA PRO A 93 6.23 14.30 12.04
C PRO A 93 7.31 13.43 12.70
N VAL A 94 8.49 13.40 12.09
CA VAL A 94 9.63 12.63 12.57
C VAL A 94 10.63 13.61 13.18
N SER A 95 10.94 13.44 14.46
CA SER A 95 11.86 14.35 15.15
C SER A 95 13.26 14.31 14.55
N ARG A 96 13.99 15.44 14.60
CA ARG A 96 15.40 15.52 14.17
C ARG A 96 16.25 14.44 14.86
N ASN A 97 17.21 13.88 14.12
CA ASN A 97 18.10 12.77 14.53
C ASN A 97 17.42 11.40 14.72
N SER A 98 16.16 11.23 14.30
CA SER A 98 15.56 9.90 14.24
C SER A 98 16.27 9.01 13.22
N ARG A 99 16.23 7.70 13.43
CA ARG A 99 16.81 6.71 12.50
C ARG A 99 16.25 6.88 11.08
N GLY A 100 17.12 6.72 10.07
CA GLY A 100 16.75 6.76 8.65
C GLY A 100 16.63 8.16 8.07
N GLN A 101 17.34 9.14 8.66
CA GLN A 101 17.50 10.50 8.11
C GLN A 101 18.70 10.64 7.17
N VAL A 102 19.64 9.69 7.20
CA VAL A 102 20.78 9.60 6.27
C VAL A 102 20.93 8.14 5.86
N ALA A 103 21.17 7.88 4.58
CA ALA A 103 21.34 6.55 4.04
C ALA A 103 22.20 6.57 2.76
N TRP A 104 22.82 5.43 2.45
CA TRP A 104 23.53 5.20 1.18
C TRP A 104 22.63 4.60 0.10
N ASN A 105 21.57 3.90 0.52
CA ASN A 105 20.56 3.33 -0.35
C ASN A 105 19.21 4.03 -0.10
N PRO A 106 18.44 4.37 -1.16
CA PRO A 106 17.13 5.00 -0.98
C PRO A 106 16.17 4.14 -0.13
N TYR A 107 16.31 2.82 -0.14
CA TYR A 107 15.44 1.90 0.60
C TYR A 107 15.67 1.90 2.12
N ASP A 108 16.80 2.44 2.59
CA ASP A 108 17.11 2.58 4.01
C ASP A 108 16.56 3.90 4.60
N CYS A 109 16.11 4.82 3.75
CA CYS A 109 15.49 6.06 4.19
C CYS A 109 14.14 5.82 4.87
N MET A 110 13.89 6.60 5.92
CA MET A 110 12.63 6.63 6.66
C MET A 110 11.94 8.00 6.58
N THR A 111 12.60 9.01 6.00
CA THR A 111 12.06 10.36 5.83
C THR A 111 12.22 10.86 4.38
N LEU A 112 11.38 11.83 3.99
CA LEU A 112 11.48 12.44 2.67
C LEU A 112 12.76 13.27 2.50
N GLN A 113 13.28 13.81 3.60
CA GLN A 113 14.56 14.53 3.62
C GLN A 113 15.72 13.60 3.26
N CYS A 114 15.76 12.39 3.83
CA CYS A 114 16.74 11.37 3.47
C CYS A 114 16.66 10.98 1.99
N LEU A 115 15.44 10.90 1.45
CA LEU A 115 15.21 10.54 0.04
C LEU A 115 15.62 11.65 -0.93
N CYS A 116 15.71 12.90 -0.48
CA CYS A 116 15.91 14.05 -1.36
C CYS A 116 17.04 13.92 -2.39
N PRO A 117 18.28 13.55 -2.01
CA PRO A 117 19.36 13.38 -2.99
C PRO A 117 19.08 12.29 -4.03
N PHE A 118 18.42 11.20 -3.65
CA PHE A 118 18.06 10.12 -4.58
C PHE A 118 17.03 10.54 -5.62
N PHE A 119 16.13 11.45 -5.23
CA PHE A 119 15.16 12.09 -6.13
C PHE A 119 15.73 13.25 -6.95
N ARG A 120 17.05 13.49 -6.86
CA ARG A 120 17.73 14.65 -7.48
C ARG A 120 17.07 15.97 -7.09
N GLY A 121 16.54 16.01 -5.86
CA GLY A 121 15.91 17.19 -5.29
C GLY A 121 16.91 18.08 -4.56
N THR A 122 16.42 19.22 -4.11
CA THR A 122 17.19 20.20 -3.33
C THR A 122 16.46 20.50 -2.04
N MET A 123 17.16 20.36 -0.92
CA MET A 123 16.66 20.80 0.38
C MET A 123 16.62 22.33 0.42
N ARG A 124 15.51 22.90 0.86
CA ARG A 124 15.35 24.35 1.07
C ARG A 124 15.31 24.69 2.56
N ASP A 125 15.38 25.98 2.87
CA ASP A 125 15.42 26.52 4.23
C ASP A 125 14.15 26.20 5.04
N ASP A 126 13.04 25.88 4.35
CA ASP A 126 11.79 25.41 4.96
C ASP A 126 11.83 23.96 5.45
N GLY A 127 12.96 23.26 5.26
CA GLY A 127 13.15 21.87 5.69
C GLY A 127 12.49 20.82 4.79
N TYR A 128 12.01 21.22 3.60
CA TYR A 128 11.43 20.32 2.61
C TYR A 128 12.39 20.06 1.44
N CYS A 129 12.20 18.90 0.83
CA CYS A 129 12.85 18.56 -0.42
C CYS A 129 12.01 19.03 -1.60
N TYR A 130 12.61 19.75 -2.54
CA TYR A 130 11.97 20.17 -3.78
C TYR A 130 12.54 19.43 -4.97
N LEU A 131 11.67 18.88 -5.80
CA LEU A 131 12.02 18.22 -7.05
C LEU A 131 12.42 19.26 -8.12
N ARG A 132 13.01 18.80 -9.23
CA ARG A 132 13.44 19.65 -10.35
C ARG A 132 12.32 20.52 -10.95
N ASN A 133 11.07 20.06 -10.86
CA ASN A 133 9.89 20.79 -11.31
C ASN A 133 9.38 21.82 -10.28
N GLY A 134 10.12 22.06 -9.19
CA GLY A 134 9.75 23.01 -8.14
C GLY A 134 8.65 22.53 -7.20
N ARG A 135 8.14 21.30 -7.35
CA ARG A 135 7.16 20.73 -6.42
C ARG A 135 7.86 20.09 -5.22
N PRO A 136 7.30 20.23 -4.01
CA PRO A 136 7.84 19.51 -2.85
C PRO A 136 7.67 18.00 -3.06
N LEU A 137 8.69 17.22 -2.72
CA LEU A 137 8.55 15.79 -2.57
C LEU A 137 7.60 15.54 -1.39
N ALA A 138 6.44 14.97 -1.69
CA ALA A 138 5.36 14.74 -0.74
C ALA A 138 5.14 13.26 -0.48
N ILE A 139 4.44 12.95 0.60
CA ILE A 139 3.99 11.58 0.89
C ILE A 139 2.95 11.15 -0.12
N ALA A 140 3.12 9.92 -0.62
CA ALA A 140 2.24 9.31 -1.59
C ALA A 140 0.84 9.10 -1.00
N TYR A 141 -0.19 9.42 -1.78
CA TYR A 141 -1.57 9.10 -1.46
C TYR A 141 -2.00 7.87 -2.24
N ARG A 142 -2.12 6.73 -1.55
CA ARG A 142 -2.51 5.45 -2.15
C ARG A 142 -4.01 5.41 -2.36
N LYS A 143 -4.44 5.35 -3.62
CA LYS A 143 -5.84 5.26 -4.02
C LYS A 143 -6.24 3.82 -4.28
N GLU A 144 -7.54 3.56 -4.23
CA GLU A 144 -8.09 2.34 -4.80
C GLU A 144 -7.80 2.34 -6.30
N TYR A 145 -7.25 1.24 -6.82
CA TYR A 145 -6.79 1.11 -8.20
C TYR A 145 -7.83 1.51 -9.26
N ARG A 146 -9.10 1.13 -9.07
CA ARG A 146 -10.27 1.46 -9.90
C ARG A 146 -10.70 2.92 -9.81
N MET A 147 -10.24 3.64 -8.77
CA MET A 147 -10.54 5.06 -8.55
C MET A 147 -9.43 5.99 -9.05
N MET A 148 -8.36 5.44 -9.63
CA MET A 148 -7.32 6.24 -10.29
C MET A 148 -7.83 6.81 -11.60
N THR A 149 -7.37 8.02 -11.95
CA THR A 149 -7.59 8.53 -13.30
C THR A 149 -6.78 7.71 -14.32
N ASP A 150 -7.12 7.83 -15.60
CA ASP A 150 -6.41 7.12 -16.66
C ASP A 150 -4.91 7.49 -16.67
N ASP A 151 -4.59 8.78 -16.58
CA ASP A 151 -3.21 9.28 -16.49
C ASP A 151 -2.46 8.82 -15.22
N GLU A 152 -3.14 8.70 -14.07
CA GLU A 152 -2.52 8.13 -12.86
C GLU A 152 -2.19 6.64 -13.07
N ARG A 153 -3.13 5.90 -13.68
CA ARG A 153 -3.02 4.46 -13.90
C ARG A 153 -1.94 4.14 -14.94
N GLU A 154 -1.89 4.89 -16.04
CA GLU A 154 -0.87 4.74 -17.08
C GLU A 154 0.54 5.03 -16.56
N ARG A 155 0.72 6.09 -15.77
CA ARG A 155 2.02 6.38 -15.13
C ARG A 155 2.43 5.29 -14.15
N PHE A 156 1.47 4.76 -13.38
CA PHE A 156 1.71 3.61 -12.50
C PHE A 156 2.15 2.37 -13.30
N HIS A 157 1.43 1.99 -14.36
CA HIS A 157 1.78 0.86 -15.23
C HIS A 157 3.15 1.05 -15.89
N ALA A 158 3.44 2.24 -16.40
CA ALA A 158 4.72 2.55 -17.03
C ALA A 158 5.88 2.44 -16.03
N ALA A 159 5.73 2.98 -14.82
CA ALA A 159 6.76 2.86 -13.78
C ALA A 159 6.97 1.40 -13.34
N PHE A 160 5.89 0.62 -13.20
CA PHE A 160 5.99 -0.80 -12.83
C PHE A 160 6.67 -1.63 -13.92
N ASN A 161 6.36 -1.37 -15.19
CA ASN A 161 7.05 -1.96 -16.34
C ASN A 161 8.53 -1.57 -16.40
N GLN A 162 8.90 -0.33 -16.07
CA GLN A 162 10.30 0.06 -16.00
C GLN A 162 11.06 -0.70 -14.89
N LEU A 163 10.44 -0.90 -13.71
CA LEU A 163 11.03 -1.77 -12.67
C LEU A 163 11.18 -3.21 -13.15
N LYS A 164 10.27 -3.69 -13.98
CA LYS A 164 10.40 -5.00 -14.61
C LYS A 164 11.59 -5.06 -15.56
N PHE A 165 11.70 -4.11 -16.48
CA PHE A 165 12.74 -4.11 -17.50
C PHE A 165 14.15 -3.92 -16.93
N ASN A 166 14.29 -3.18 -15.83
CA ASN A 166 15.59 -2.94 -15.19
C ASN A 166 15.99 -4.00 -14.14
N GLY A 167 15.13 -5.01 -13.89
CA GLY A 167 15.40 -6.09 -12.95
C GLY A 167 15.12 -5.79 -11.48
N GLU A 168 14.71 -4.57 -11.13
CA GLU A 168 14.36 -4.24 -9.74
C GLU A 168 13.09 -4.97 -9.28
N TYR A 169 12.13 -5.20 -10.17
CA TYR A 169 10.96 -6.03 -9.83
C TYR A 169 11.38 -7.46 -9.45
N GLU A 170 12.29 -8.08 -10.22
CA GLU A 170 12.86 -9.40 -9.93
C GLU A 170 13.62 -9.40 -8.61
N ARG A 171 14.36 -8.34 -8.30
CA ARG A 171 15.05 -8.20 -7.02
C ARG A 171 14.06 -8.23 -5.86
N PHE A 172 13.00 -7.42 -5.91
CA PHE A 172 11.92 -7.45 -4.90
C PHE A 172 11.26 -8.83 -4.83
N ALA A 173 11.06 -9.46 -5.99
CA ALA A 173 10.46 -10.78 -6.05
C ALA A 173 11.35 -11.85 -5.38
N ARG A 174 12.66 -11.83 -5.62
CA ARG A 174 13.60 -12.73 -4.94
C ARG A 174 13.71 -12.46 -3.44
N GLU A 175 13.69 -11.19 -3.02
CA GLU A 175 13.67 -10.80 -1.60
C GLU A 175 12.48 -11.42 -0.87
N HIS A 176 11.26 -11.25 -1.39
CA HIS A 176 10.08 -11.88 -0.78
C HIS A 176 10.11 -13.42 -0.90
N GLN A 177 10.61 -14.00 -2.00
CA GLN A 177 10.75 -15.45 -2.14
C GLN A 177 11.67 -16.06 -1.06
N SER A 178 12.77 -15.37 -0.72
CA SER A 178 13.76 -15.82 0.27
C SER A 178 13.21 -15.95 1.69
N VAL A 179 12.11 -15.27 2.00
CA VAL A 179 11.44 -15.28 3.32
C VAL A 179 10.08 -15.98 3.27
N SER A 180 9.80 -16.71 2.19
CA SER A 180 8.51 -17.39 1.98
C SER A 180 8.23 -18.46 3.04
N GLN A 181 9.26 -19.13 3.58
CA GLN A 181 9.12 -20.21 4.57
C GLN A 181 9.23 -19.75 6.04
N GLY A 182 9.32 -18.44 6.32
CA GLY A 182 9.34 -17.93 7.70
C GLY A 182 9.81 -16.49 7.81
N GLY A 183 9.38 -15.79 8.87
CA GLY A 183 9.76 -14.39 9.15
C GLY A 183 8.81 -13.35 8.54
N ALA A 184 8.39 -13.52 7.29
CA ALA A 184 7.42 -12.65 6.63
C ALA A 184 5.98 -13.19 6.64
N HIS A 185 5.79 -14.49 6.93
CA HIS A 185 4.49 -15.18 6.89
C HIS A 185 4.19 -15.91 8.19
N SER A 186 2.90 -16.12 8.45
CA SER A 186 2.41 -17.00 9.53
C SER A 186 2.89 -16.65 10.94
N GLY A 187 3.17 -15.37 11.20
CA GLY A 187 3.66 -14.89 12.49
C GLY A 187 3.52 -13.37 12.66
N PRO A 188 3.93 -12.83 13.83
CA PRO A 188 3.78 -11.39 14.15
C PRO A 188 4.61 -10.46 13.24
N GLY A 189 5.62 -11.01 12.55
CA GLY A 189 6.41 -10.30 11.55
C GLY A 189 5.67 -9.97 10.24
N PHE A 190 4.49 -10.57 10.00
CA PHE A 190 3.77 -10.45 8.74
C PHE A 190 3.50 -8.99 8.34
N PHE A 191 2.79 -8.23 9.17
CA PHE A 191 2.45 -6.84 8.88
C PHE A 191 3.67 -5.91 8.80
N PRO A 192 4.60 -5.89 9.77
CA PRO A 192 5.74 -4.98 9.70
C PRO A 192 6.66 -5.28 8.51
N TRP A 193 6.89 -6.56 8.19
CA TRP A 193 7.73 -6.94 7.05
C TRP A 193 7.10 -6.47 5.73
N HIS A 194 5.82 -6.76 5.49
CA HIS A 194 5.14 -6.35 4.26
C HIS A 194 4.98 -4.83 4.16
N ARG A 195 4.80 -4.13 5.29
CA ARG A 195 4.75 -2.66 5.31
C ARG A 195 6.06 -2.04 4.84
N GLU A 196 7.20 -2.56 5.30
CA GLU A 196 8.52 -2.11 4.86
C GLU A 196 8.78 -2.50 3.41
N PHE A 197 8.45 -3.73 3.01
CA PHE A 197 8.56 -4.18 1.61
C PHE A 197 7.80 -3.27 0.65
N ILE A 198 6.54 -2.95 0.97
CA ILE A 198 5.71 -2.05 0.18
C ILE A 198 6.27 -0.62 0.17
N LYS A 199 6.80 -0.11 1.30
CA LYS A 199 7.46 1.20 1.35
C LYS A 199 8.63 1.25 0.36
N ARG A 200 9.47 0.21 0.33
CA ARG A 200 10.63 0.12 -0.58
C ARG A 200 10.21 0.04 -2.05
N MET A 201 9.18 -0.74 -2.38
CA MET A 201 8.66 -0.77 -3.74
C MET A 201 8.06 0.57 -4.17
N GLU A 202 7.34 1.26 -3.27
CA GLU A 202 6.83 2.60 -3.57
C GLU A 202 7.96 3.61 -3.77
N ILE A 203 9.06 3.53 -3.01
CA ILE A 203 10.26 4.34 -3.27
C ILE A 203 10.83 4.03 -4.66
N ALA A 204 10.95 2.75 -5.04
CA ALA A 204 11.47 2.34 -6.34
C ALA A 204 10.63 2.89 -7.50
N LEU A 205 9.30 2.78 -7.42
CA LEU A 205 8.37 3.36 -8.39
C LEU A 205 8.52 4.88 -8.48
N ARG A 206 8.70 5.53 -7.34
CA ARG A 206 8.79 6.98 -7.28
C ARG A 206 10.13 7.55 -7.73
N LEU A 207 11.20 6.76 -7.66
CA LEU A 207 12.48 7.12 -8.30
C LEU A 207 12.37 7.17 -9.82
N ILE A 208 11.41 6.45 -10.41
CA ILE A 208 11.05 6.55 -11.84
C ILE A 208 10.11 7.74 -12.06
N ASP A 209 9.00 7.80 -11.33
CA ASP A 209 8.03 8.90 -11.38
C ASP A 209 7.62 9.36 -9.96
N PRO A 210 8.13 10.50 -9.48
CA PRO A 210 7.85 10.99 -8.13
C PRO A 210 6.38 11.28 -7.83
N SER A 211 5.52 11.36 -8.86
CA SER A 211 4.08 11.59 -8.75
C SER A 211 3.25 10.32 -8.59
N VAL A 212 3.82 9.15 -8.87
CA VAL A 212 3.15 7.86 -8.70
C VAL A 212 3.04 7.48 -7.22
N ALA A 213 1.96 6.80 -6.87
CA ALA A 213 1.76 6.14 -5.58
C ALA A 213 1.40 4.68 -5.84
N LEU A 214 1.77 3.77 -4.95
CA LEU A 214 1.34 2.38 -5.08
C LEU A 214 -0.17 2.30 -4.77
N PRO A 215 -1.04 1.87 -5.70
CA PRO A 215 -2.45 1.73 -5.41
C PRO A 215 -2.72 0.55 -4.47
N TYR A 216 -3.92 0.49 -3.92
CA TYR A 216 -4.44 -0.72 -3.29
C TYR A 216 -5.62 -1.27 -4.08
N TRP A 217 -5.83 -2.58 -4.00
CA TRP A 217 -7.04 -3.23 -4.50
C TRP A 217 -7.88 -3.67 -3.30
N ASP A 218 -9.10 -3.13 -3.20
CA ASP A 218 -10.10 -3.63 -2.25
C ASP A 218 -10.80 -4.88 -2.80
N SER A 219 -10.21 -6.05 -2.52
CA SER A 219 -10.73 -7.35 -2.98
C SER A 219 -12.05 -7.75 -2.31
N VAL A 220 -12.47 -7.07 -1.24
CA VAL A 220 -13.76 -7.36 -0.58
C VAL A 220 -14.92 -6.99 -1.51
N LEU A 221 -14.75 -5.99 -2.37
CA LEU A 221 -15.75 -5.60 -3.36
C LEU A 221 -16.02 -6.73 -4.37
N ASP A 222 -15.00 -7.50 -4.73
CA ASP A 222 -15.08 -8.55 -5.75
C ASP A 222 -15.59 -9.87 -5.21
N VAL A 223 -15.52 -10.09 -3.89
CA VAL A 223 -16.14 -11.24 -3.21
C VAL A 223 -17.66 -11.28 -3.38
N TYR A 224 -18.29 -10.14 -3.67
CA TYR A 224 -19.74 -10.06 -3.87
C TYR A 224 -20.19 -10.38 -5.31
N LEU A 225 -19.26 -10.61 -6.24
CA LEU A 225 -19.59 -11.06 -7.59
C LEU A 225 -20.04 -12.53 -7.59
N PRO A 226 -20.93 -12.95 -8.50
CA PRO A 226 -21.27 -14.37 -8.68
C PRO A 226 -20.02 -15.22 -8.94
N ASP A 227 -19.08 -14.67 -9.72
CA ASP A 227 -17.74 -15.20 -9.88
C ASP A 227 -16.70 -14.08 -9.67
N PRO A 228 -15.85 -14.15 -8.63
CA PRO A 228 -14.79 -13.16 -8.41
C PRO A 228 -13.77 -13.06 -9.56
N ARG A 229 -13.70 -14.06 -10.45
CA ARG A 229 -12.85 -14.03 -11.64
C ARG A 229 -13.35 -13.03 -12.70
N ASP A 230 -14.62 -12.64 -12.63
CA ASP A 230 -15.23 -11.63 -13.50
C ASP A 230 -14.94 -10.19 -13.04
N SER A 231 -14.10 -10.02 -12.01
CA SER A 231 -13.66 -8.70 -11.58
C SER A 231 -12.98 -7.95 -12.72
N ILE A 232 -13.32 -6.65 -12.85
CA ILE A 232 -12.66 -5.74 -13.80
C ILE A 232 -11.15 -5.66 -13.60
N ILE A 233 -10.64 -6.01 -12.42
CA ILE A 233 -9.19 -6.09 -12.16
C ILE A 233 -8.51 -7.05 -13.13
N PHE A 234 -9.20 -8.07 -13.63
CA PHE A 234 -8.66 -9.04 -14.61
C PHE A 234 -9.00 -8.69 -16.07
N SER A 235 -9.22 -7.40 -16.35
CA SER A 235 -9.40 -6.88 -17.71
C SER A 235 -8.10 -6.27 -18.26
N PRO A 236 -8.02 -5.97 -19.57
CA PRO A 236 -6.85 -5.34 -20.19
C PRO A 236 -6.55 -3.95 -19.63
N LEU A 237 -7.53 -3.30 -18.97
CA LEU A 237 -7.35 -2.00 -18.33
C LEU A 237 -6.50 -2.09 -17.04
N PHE A 238 -6.40 -3.28 -16.42
CA PHE A 238 -5.77 -3.48 -15.12
C PHE A 238 -4.72 -4.59 -15.14
N ALA A 239 -5.02 -5.81 -14.71
CA ALA A 239 -4.03 -6.89 -14.59
C ALA A 239 -3.89 -7.74 -15.86
N GLY A 240 -4.82 -7.59 -16.82
CA GLY A 240 -4.88 -8.41 -18.03
C GLY A 240 -5.80 -9.63 -17.89
N GLU A 241 -6.29 -10.07 -19.03
CA GLU A 241 -7.06 -11.28 -19.22
C GLU A 241 -6.15 -12.49 -19.48
N ILE A 242 -6.72 -13.68 -19.34
CA ILE A 242 -6.01 -14.94 -19.63
C ILE A 242 -6.48 -15.57 -20.93
N ASP A 243 -5.58 -16.30 -21.58
CA ASP A 243 -5.93 -17.24 -22.63
C ASP A 243 -6.55 -18.54 -22.07
N MET A 244 -6.88 -19.47 -22.96
CA MET A 244 -7.40 -20.80 -22.62
C MET A 244 -6.42 -21.66 -21.79
N ASN A 245 -5.14 -21.29 -21.73
CA ASN A 245 -4.10 -21.99 -20.96
C ASN A 245 -3.84 -21.34 -19.59
N GLY A 246 -4.51 -20.22 -19.27
CA GLY A 246 -4.33 -19.47 -18.03
C GLY A 246 -3.21 -18.43 -18.07
N PHE A 247 -2.65 -18.12 -19.25
CA PHE A 247 -1.58 -17.15 -19.39
C PHE A 247 -2.11 -15.75 -19.61
N VAL A 248 -1.52 -14.76 -18.93
CA VAL A 248 -1.87 -13.34 -19.13
C VAL A 248 -1.32 -12.87 -20.48
N VAL A 249 -2.21 -12.49 -21.39
CA VAL A 249 -1.86 -12.21 -22.80
C VAL A 249 -2.14 -10.76 -23.23
N ASN A 250 -2.80 -9.97 -22.40
CA ASN A 250 -3.05 -8.56 -22.69
C ASN A 250 -2.97 -7.69 -21.41
N GLY A 251 -3.16 -6.39 -21.58
CA GLY A 251 -3.01 -5.41 -20.51
C GLY A 251 -1.56 -5.03 -20.22
N PRO A 252 -1.34 -4.18 -19.21
CA PRO A 252 -0.05 -3.53 -18.95
C PRO A 252 1.05 -4.48 -18.48
N PHE A 253 0.69 -5.71 -18.09
CA PHE A 253 1.58 -6.69 -17.47
C PHE A 253 1.70 -7.98 -18.27
N ALA A 254 1.18 -8.00 -19.51
CA ALA A 254 1.28 -9.15 -20.40
C ALA A 254 2.75 -9.55 -20.65
N PHE A 255 2.99 -10.84 -20.83
CA PHE A 255 4.29 -11.40 -21.21
C PHE A 255 5.45 -11.09 -20.25
N TRP A 256 5.14 -10.75 -19.00
CA TRP A 256 6.18 -10.66 -17.99
C TRP A 256 6.71 -12.04 -17.65
N ASN A 257 8.02 -12.20 -17.78
CA ASN A 257 8.70 -13.41 -17.35
C ASN A 257 8.58 -13.58 -15.83
N THR A 258 8.44 -14.79 -15.31
CA THR A 258 8.41 -15.02 -13.87
C THR A 258 9.79 -15.37 -13.33
N ILE A 259 10.02 -15.21 -12.02
CA ILE A 259 11.31 -15.57 -11.41
C ILE A 259 11.60 -17.08 -11.45
N GLU A 260 10.56 -17.88 -11.69
CA GLU A 260 10.60 -19.33 -11.93
C GLU A 260 10.93 -19.69 -13.40
N GLY A 261 11.17 -18.70 -14.26
CA GLY A 261 11.59 -18.89 -15.65
C GLY A 261 10.46 -19.12 -16.65
N ARG A 262 9.20 -18.80 -16.30
CA ARG A 262 8.09 -18.81 -17.27
C ARG A 262 8.14 -17.53 -18.10
N ASN A 263 7.75 -17.61 -19.37
CA ASN A 263 7.75 -16.45 -20.27
C ASN A 263 6.53 -15.53 -20.13
N THR A 264 5.56 -15.93 -19.31
CA THR A 264 4.38 -15.14 -19.04
C THR A 264 3.77 -15.55 -17.70
N VAL A 265 3.03 -14.62 -17.11
CA VAL A 265 2.30 -14.81 -15.86
C VAL A 265 1.18 -15.82 -16.07
N TRP A 266 1.01 -16.73 -15.11
CA TRP A 266 -0.05 -17.74 -15.13
C TRP A 266 -0.98 -17.55 -13.94
N ARG A 267 -2.30 -17.58 -14.20
CA ARG A 267 -3.39 -17.47 -13.23
C ARG A 267 -4.34 -18.65 -13.37
#